data_AF-A0A964ME91-F1
#
_entry.id   AF-A0A964ME91-F1
#
_cell.length_a   1.000
_cell.length_b   1.000
_cell.length_c   1.000
_cell.angle_alpha   90.00
_cell.angle_beta   90.00
_cell.angle_gamma   90.00
#
_symmetry.space_group_name_H-M   'P 1'
#
loop_
_entity.id
_entity.type
_entity.pdbx_description
1 polymer ?
#
loop_
_entity_poly.entity_id
_entity_poly.type
_entity_poly.pdbx_seq_one_letter_code
_entity_poly.pdbx_strand_id
1 'polypeptide(L)'
;MSALQVESFVIIGLTEEGQRFRPSDWAERLCGVMSVFGAERRMAYSPYVQPGTHEREKCVFVDARIRDIEPMAYSFLVNFAKDNKLKVGSWSPT
;
A
#
# COMPACT_ATOMS: atom_id res chain seq x y z
N MET A 1 11.50 -5.57 24.44
CA MET A 1 10.60 -4.80 23.57
C MET A 1 10.83 -5.30 22.15
N SER A 2 9.85 -5.96 21.54
CA SER A 2 9.98 -6.45 20.16
C SER A 2 10.02 -5.24 19.24
N ALA A 3 11.06 -5.10 18.43
CA ALA A 3 11.02 -4.17 17.31
C ALA A 3 9.81 -4.58 16.45
N LEU A 4 8.85 -3.66 16.24
CA LEU A 4 7.73 -3.90 15.34
C LEU A 4 8.32 -4.36 13.99
N GLN A 5 8.08 -5.62 13.65
CA GLN A 5 8.64 -6.20 12.43
C GLN A 5 8.10 -5.43 11.24
N VAL A 6 9.02 -5.04 10.36
CA VAL A 6 8.69 -4.45 9.07
C VAL A 6 8.22 -5.58 8.19
N GLU A 7 6.93 -5.58 7.89
CA GLU A 7 6.32 -6.64 7.11
C GLU A 7 5.76 -6.07 5.82
N SER A 8 5.77 -6.92 4.80
CA SER A 8 5.04 -6.68 3.56
C SER A 8 3.55 -6.94 3.80
N PHE A 9 2.71 -6.09 3.24
CA PHE A 9 1.27 -6.13 3.50
C PHE A 9 0.45 -5.73 2.29
N VAL A 10 -0.83 -6.09 2.32
CA VAL A 10 -1.81 -5.67 1.33
C VAL A 10 -2.87 -4.81 1.98
N ILE A 11 -3.12 -3.62 1.41
CA ILE A 11 -4.25 -2.75 1.79
C ILE A 11 -5.43 -3.15 0.91
N ILE A 12 -6.52 -3.63 1.49
CA ILE A 12 -7.71 -4.08 0.78
C ILE A 12 -8.70 -2.92 0.70
N GLY A 13 -9.35 -2.75 -0.45
CA GLY A 13 -10.39 -1.75 -0.71
C GLY A 13 -11.71 -2.02 0.00
N LEU A 14 -11.65 -2.63 1.18
CA LEU A 14 -12.75 -2.83 2.12
C LEU A 14 -12.37 -2.18 3.44
N THR A 15 -13.30 -1.44 4.03
CA THR A 15 -13.15 -0.99 5.40
C THR A 15 -13.21 -2.19 6.36
N GLU A 16 -12.76 -2.00 7.60
CA GLU A 16 -12.90 -2.97 8.68
C GLU A 16 -14.37 -3.38 8.89
N GLU A 17 -15.30 -2.46 8.63
CA GLU A 17 -16.76 -2.67 8.68
C GLU A 17 -17.32 -3.40 7.43
N GLY A 18 -16.47 -3.73 6.46
CA GLY A 18 -16.83 -4.48 5.25
C GLY A 18 -17.43 -3.63 4.12
N GLN A 19 -17.32 -2.30 4.20
CA GLN A 19 -17.78 -1.41 3.14
C GLN A 19 -16.71 -1.22 2.07
N ARG A 20 -17.11 -1.19 0.78
CA ARG A 20 -16.18 -0.92 -0.32
C ARG A 20 -15.66 0.51 -0.26
N PHE A 21 -14.34 0.66 -0.25
CA PHE A 21 -13.67 1.96 -0.29
C PHE A 21 -13.79 2.61 -1.67
N ARG A 22 -13.91 3.94 -1.68
CA ARG A 22 -14.16 4.74 -2.89
C ARG A 22 -13.19 5.93 -2.95
N PRO A 23 -12.91 6.48 -4.14
CA PRO A 23 -13.41 6.06 -5.46
C PRO A 23 -12.85 4.70 -5.92
N SER A 24 -13.38 4.12 -7.00
CA SER A 24 -12.96 2.79 -7.47
C SER A 24 -11.53 2.75 -8.04
N ASP A 25 -10.94 3.91 -8.33
CA ASP A 25 -9.59 4.10 -8.85
C ASP A 25 -8.59 4.50 -7.74
N TRP A 26 -8.95 4.34 -6.46
CA TRP A 26 -8.11 4.75 -5.33
C TRP A 26 -6.74 4.06 -5.30
N ALA A 27 -6.67 2.79 -5.70
CA ALA A 27 -5.45 2.00 -5.66
C ALA A 27 -4.43 2.54 -6.67
N GLU A 28 -4.90 2.84 -7.88
CA GLU A 28 -4.13 3.45 -8.95
C GLU A 28 -3.68 4.87 -8.55
N ARG A 29 -4.56 5.67 -7.93
CA ARG A 29 -4.22 7.00 -7.40
C ARG A 29 -3.14 6.93 -6.32
N LEU A 30 -3.26 6.00 -5.36
CA LEU A 30 -2.29 5.83 -4.29
C LEU A 30 -0.92 5.44 -4.83
N CYS A 31 -0.86 4.47 -5.75
CA CYS A 31 0.38 4.07 -6.40
C CYS A 31 0.97 5.20 -7.27
N GLY A 32 0.13 6.03 -7.88
CA GLY A 32 0.53 7.24 -8.61
C GLY A 32 1.24 8.25 -7.72
N VAL A 33 0.73 8.50 -6.50
CA VAL A 33 1.43 9.34 -5.51
C VAL A 33 2.79 8.73 -5.14
N MET A 34 2.87 7.41 -5.03
CA MET A 34 4.13 6.68 -4.75
C MET A 34 5.14 6.72 -5.91
N SER A 35 4.73 7.04 -7.14
CA SER A 35 5.66 7.17 -8.27
C SER A 35 6.57 8.41 -8.18
N VAL A 36 6.13 9.47 -7.49
CA VAL A 36 6.89 10.73 -7.33
C VAL A 36 8.07 10.58 -6.36
N PHE A 37 7.96 9.59 -5.48
CA PHE A 37 8.90 9.30 -4.41
C PHE A 37 10.10 8.43 -4.89
N GLY A 38 10.02 7.83 -6.07
CA GLY A 38 11.13 7.11 -6.69
C GLY A 38 12.29 8.03 -7.10
N ALA A 39 13.53 7.61 -6.83
CA ALA A 39 14.76 8.34 -7.16
C ALA A 39 14.95 8.64 -8.66
N GLU A 40 14.20 7.97 -9.53
CA GLU A 40 14.09 8.33 -10.95
C GLU A 40 12.67 8.79 -11.27
N ARG A 41 12.54 10.02 -11.78
CA ARG A 41 11.31 10.66 -12.27
C ARG A 41 10.70 9.97 -13.50
N ARG A 42 10.57 8.64 -13.50
CA ARG A 42 9.85 7.89 -14.51
C ARG A 42 8.42 7.71 -14.04
N MET A 43 7.46 7.92 -14.95
CA MET A 43 6.01 7.77 -14.74
C MET A 43 5.60 6.30 -14.54
N ALA A 44 6.36 5.52 -13.77
CA ALA A 44 6.12 4.13 -13.47
C ALA A 44 5.88 3.98 -11.96
N TYR A 45 4.94 3.13 -11.57
CA TYR A 45 4.71 2.82 -10.16
C TYR A 45 5.99 2.25 -9.52
N SER A 46 6.22 2.57 -8.25
CA SER A 46 7.33 1.99 -7.47
C SER A 46 7.22 0.46 -7.49
N PRO A 47 8.28 -0.30 -7.80
CA PRO A 47 8.21 -1.77 -7.82
C PRO A 47 7.81 -2.37 -6.46
N TYR A 48 7.91 -1.59 -5.38
CA TYR A 48 7.54 -1.99 -4.03
C TYR A 48 6.10 -1.64 -3.66
N VAL A 49 5.39 -0.86 -4.48
CA VAL A 49 4.00 -0.44 -4.24
C VAL A 49 3.21 -0.57 -5.52
N GLN A 50 2.36 -1.59 -5.61
CA GLN A 50 1.67 -1.94 -6.85
C GLN A 50 0.16 -2.06 -6.63
N PRO A 51 -0.67 -1.53 -7.54
CA PRO A 51 -2.09 -1.75 -7.49
C PRO A 51 -2.42 -3.18 -7.93
N GLY A 52 -3.50 -3.74 -7.43
CA GLY A 52 -3.97 -5.04 -7.87
C GLY A 52 -5.40 -5.33 -7.44
N THR A 53 -5.75 -6.62 -7.49
CA THR A 53 -7.06 -7.11 -7.07
C THR A 53 -6.88 -8.30 -6.14
N HIS A 54 -7.53 -8.24 -4.98
CA HIS A 54 -7.55 -9.31 -3.98
C HIS A 54 -9.02 -9.66 -3.71
N GLU A 55 -9.41 -10.91 -3.91
CA GLU A 55 -10.79 -11.39 -3.70
C GLU A 55 -11.88 -10.51 -4.34
N ARG A 56 -11.65 -10.03 -5.57
CA ARG A 56 -12.51 -9.11 -6.35
C ARG A 56 -12.54 -7.66 -5.89
N GLU A 57 -11.81 -7.31 -4.84
CA GLU A 57 -11.66 -5.94 -4.36
C GLU A 57 -10.34 -5.34 -4.81
N LYS A 58 -10.36 -4.04 -5.13
CA LYS A 58 -9.13 -3.30 -5.43
C LYS A 58 -8.21 -3.30 -4.21
N CYS A 59 -6.92 -3.43 -4.43
CA CYS A 59 -5.94 -3.45 -3.33
C CYS A 59 -4.62 -2.82 -3.76
N VAL A 60 -3.78 -2.54 -2.77
CA VAL A 60 -2.41 -2.08 -2.95
C VAL A 60 -1.47 -3.00 -2.18
N PHE A 61 -0.51 -3.58 -2.88
CA PHE A 61 0.54 -4.43 -2.33
C PHE A 61 1.74 -3.54 -1.95
N VAL A 62 2.21 -3.64 -0.70
CA VAL A 62 3.32 -2.85 -0.15
C VAL A 62 4.44 -3.75 0.36
N ASP A 63 5.60 -3.69 -0.28
CA ASP A 63 6.77 -4.50 0.06
C ASP A 63 7.58 -3.79 1.14
N ALA A 64 7.88 -4.48 2.24
CA ALA A 64 8.69 -4.00 3.36
C ALA A 64 9.99 -3.31 2.94
N ARG A 65 10.61 -3.74 1.83
CA ARG A 65 11.86 -3.17 1.30
C ARG A 65 11.76 -1.68 0.98
N ILE A 66 10.55 -1.14 0.73
CA ILE A 66 10.38 0.32 0.57
C ILE A 66 10.75 1.08 1.83
N ARG A 67 10.65 0.49 3.03
CA ARG A 67 11.01 1.17 4.27
C ARG A 67 12.50 1.50 4.32
N ASP A 68 13.36 0.63 3.80
CA ASP A 68 14.82 0.84 3.83
C ASP A 68 15.26 1.89 2.80
N ILE A 69 14.51 2.02 1.70
CA ILE A 69 14.74 2.99 0.62
C ILE A 69 14.14 4.35 0.99
N GLU A 70 12.91 4.32 1.49
CA GLU A 70 12.10 5.50 1.77
C GLU A 70 11.13 5.26 2.95
N PRO A 71 11.61 5.47 4.19
CA PRO A 71 10.82 5.23 5.40
C PRO A 71 9.53 6.04 5.49
N MET A 72 9.53 7.25 4.90
CA MET A 72 8.36 8.14 4.89
C MET A 72 7.23 7.58 4.02
N ALA A 73 7.55 6.99 2.86
CA ALA A 73 6.56 6.35 1.99
C ALA A 73 5.92 5.14 2.66
N TYR A 74 6.73 4.28 3.32
CA TYR A 74 6.21 3.15 4.09
C TYR A 74 5.24 3.63 5.19
N SER A 75 5.66 4.63 5.97
CA SER A 75 4.85 5.19 7.06
C SER A 75 3.55 5.82 6.54
N PHE A 76 3.61 6.51 5.40
CA PHE A 76 2.44 7.06 4.72
C PHE A 76 1.43 5.98 4.33
N LEU A 77 1.89 4.86 3.75
CA LEU A 77 1.01 3.75 3.35
C LEU A 77 0.34 3.06 4.55
N VAL A 78 1.10 2.87 5.64
CA VAL A 78 0.56 2.35 6.90
C VAL A 78 -0.52 3.29 7.47
N ASN A 79 -0.24 4.60 7.49
CA ASN A 79 -1.20 5.58 8.00
C ASN A 79 -2.42 5.72 7.08
N PHE A 80 -2.24 5.66 5.75
CA PHE A 80 -3.33 5.67 4.79
C PHE A 80 -4.35 4.57 5.09
N ALA A 81 -3.89 3.34 5.35
CA ALA A 81 -4.80 2.24 5.71
C ALA A 81 -5.52 2.50 7.04
N LYS A 82 -4.80 2.98 8.06
CA LYS A 82 -5.36 3.27 9.38
C LYS A 82 -6.41 4.38 9.36
N ASP A 83 -6.08 5.51 8.74
CA ASP A 83 -6.94 6.70 8.69
C ASP A 83 -8.25 6.42 7.95
N ASN A 84 -8.19 5.56 6.93
CA ASN A 84 -9.36 5.13 6.15
C ASN A 84 -10.01 3.85 6.70
N LYS A 85 -9.54 3.31 7.83
CA LYS A 85 -10.00 2.07 8.47
C LYS A 85 -10.09 0.91 7.47
N LEU A 86 -9.08 0.76 6.63
CA LEU A 86 -9.03 -0.28 5.60
C LEU A 86 -8.50 -1.59 6.19
N LYS A 87 -9.04 -2.71 5.71
CA LYS A 87 -8.50 -4.02 6.04
C LYS A 87 -7.08 -4.16 5.51
N VAL A 88 -6.20 -4.69 6.36
CA VAL A 88 -4.82 -5.00 6.01
C VAL A 88 -4.59 -6.49 6.19
N GLY A 89 -3.99 -7.11 5.18
CA GLY A 89 -3.59 -8.52 5.21
C GLY A 89 -2.08 -8.68 5.13
N SER A 90 -1.56 -9.80 5.65
CA SER A 90 -0.19 -10.22 5.41
C SER A 90 0.00 -10.62 3.95
N TRP A 91 1.10 -10.23 3.34
CA TRP A 91 1.47 -10.64 1.98
C TRP A 91 2.97 -10.90 1.92
N SER A 92 3.39 -11.93 1.18
CA SER A 92 4.79 -12.18 0.85
C SER A 92 4.99 -11.97 -0.66
N PRO A 93 5.87 -11.04 -1.07
CA PRO A 93 6.26 -10.89 -2.47
C PRO A 93 6.89 -12.19 -2.98
N THR A 94 6.62 -12.54 -4.24
CA THR A 94 7.24 -13.68 -4.93
C THR A 94 8.67 -13.36 -5.36
#